data_AF-A0A359KQC7-F1
#
_entry.id   AF-A0A359KQC7-F1
#
_cell.length_a   1.000
_cell.length_b   1.000
_cell.length_c   1.000
_cell.angle_alpha   90.00
_cell.angle_beta   90.00
_cell.angle_gamma   90.00
#
_symmetry.space_group_name_H-M   'P 1'
#
loop_
_entity.id
_entity.type
_entity.pdbx_description
1 polymer ?
#
loop_
_entity_poly.entity_id
_entity_poly.type
_entity_poly.pdbx_seq_one_letter_code
_entity_poly.pdbx_strand_id
1 'polypeptide(L)'
;SGILTALYTRERTGRGAVLDVGLLDALVEWMGYPLYYTMYGGRPMARAGASHPAIAPYGPYPAGDGALVLFGVQNEREWARFCAGALGGALDPADPRFATNSERVANRATLDGLIVAAFAGLTAAEVVARLDAAGIANA
;
A
#
# COMPACT_ATOMS: atom_id res chain seq x y z
N SER A 1 -10.69 -15.35 19.55
CA SER A 1 -12.02 -15.70 19.00
C SER A 1 -12.50 -17.08 19.46
N GLY A 2 -11.76 -18.17 19.21
CA GLY A 2 -12.20 -19.56 19.46
C GLY A 2 -12.73 -19.89 20.86
N ILE A 3 -12.05 -19.46 21.93
CA ILE A 3 -12.49 -19.72 23.33
C ILE A 3 -13.86 -19.08 23.62
N LEU A 4 -14.07 -17.82 23.20
CA LEU A 4 -15.34 -17.12 23.41
C LEU A 4 -16.49 -17.81 22.66
N THR A 5 -16.25 -18.26 21.43
CA THR A 5 -17.22 -19.03 20.63
C THR A 5 -17.59 -20.35 21.31
N ALA A 6 -16.60 -21.06 21.87
CA ALA A 6 -16.83 -22.32 22.59
C ALA A 6 -17.67 -22.11 23.86
N LEU A 7 -17.40 -21.05 24.63
CA LEU A 7 -18.18 -20.70 25.82
C LEU A 7 -19.62 -20.34 25.45
N TYR A 8 -19.82 -19.54 24.40
CA TYR A 8 -21.16 -19.19 23.90
C TYR A 8 -21.95 -20.43 23.45
N THR A 9 -21.29 -21.34 22.72
CA THR A 9 -21.91 -22.61 22.29
C THR A 9 -22.28 -23.49 23.47
N ARG A 10 -21.41 -23.56 24.48
CA ARG A 10 -21.65 -24.33 25.70
C ARG A 10 -22.88 -23.83 26.45
N GLU A 11 -23.09 -22.52 26.52
CA GLU A 11 -24.27 -21.94 27.19
C GLU A 11 -25.59 -22.43 26.57
N ARG A 12 -25.61 -22.61 25.24
CA ARG A 12 -26.81 -23.03 24.52
C ARG A 12 -27.03 -24.53 24.48
N THR A 13 -25.95 -25.30 24.55
CA THR A 13 -25.98 -26.75 24.28
C THR A 13 -25.63 -27.61 25.50
N GLY A 14 -25.06 -27.01 26.55
CA GLY A 14 -24.48 -27.71 27.68
C GLY A 14 -23.19 -28.47 27.38
N ARG A 15 -22.70 -28.46 26.12
CA ARG A 15 -21.53 -29.26 25.69
C ARG A 15 -20.29 -28.39 25.55
N GLY A 16 -19.16 -28.88 26.06
CA GLY A 16 -17.85 -28.27 25.84
C GLY A 16 -17.33 -28.51 24.42
N ALA A 17 -16.18 -27.90 24.11
CA ALA A 17 -15.49 -28.07 22.83
C ALA A 17 -13.98 -28.26 23.06
N VAL A 18 -13.33 -28.97 22.14
CA VAL A 18 -11.87 -29.02 22.02
C VAL A 18 -11.46 -28.07 20.90
N LEU A 19 -10.47 -27.22 21.15
CA LEU A 19 -9.92 -26.29 20.18
C LEU A 19 -8.52 -26.76 19.79
N ASP A 20 -8.28 -26.93 18.50
CA ASP A 20 -6.96 -27.19 17.93
C ASP A 20 -6.50 -25.98 17.13
N VAL A 21 -5.30 -25.49 17.40
CA VAL A 21 -4.76 -24.25 16.80
C VAL A 21 -3.28 -24.47 16.49
N GLY A 22 -2.96 -24.53 15.20
CA GLY A 22 -1.59 -24.50 14.73
C GLY A 22 -1.03 -23.08 14.70
N LEU A 23 0.24 -22.90 15.12
CA LEU A 23 0.96 -21.63 14.94
C LEU A 23 1.06 -21.24 13.46
N LEU A 24 1.17 -22.23 12.57
CA LEU A 24 1.20 -21.98 11.13
C LEU A 24 -0.15 -21.47 10.61
N ASP A 25 -1.27 -22.07 11.01
CA ASP A 25 -2.61 -21.67 10.58
C ASP A 25 -2.91 -20.22 10.99
N ALA A 26 -2.54 -19.88 12.24
CA ALA A 26 -2.67 -18.53 12.77
C ALA A 26 -1.84 -17.51 11.97
N LEU A 27 -0.65 -17.86 11.50
CA LEU A 27 0.16 -16.98 10.65
C LEU A 27 -0.39 -16.88 9.22
N VAL A 28 -0.85 -17.99 8.65
CA VAL A 28 -1.40 -18.04 7.28
C VAL A 28 -2.67 -17.19 7.16
N GLU A 29 -3.46 -17.05 8.23
CA GLU A 29 -4.62 -16.16 8.27
C GLU A 29 -4.26 -14.70 7.89
N TRP A 30 -3.09 -14.22 8.34
CA TRP A 30 -2.60 -12.87 8.02
C TRP A 30 -2.01 -12.75 6.60
N MET A 31 -1.79 -13.87 5.92
CA MET A 31 -1.14 -13.93 4.60
C MET A 31 -2.13 -13.86 3.44
N GLY A 32 -3.41 -13.53 3.66
CA GLY A 32 -4.45 -13.56 2.63
C GLY A 32 -4.04 -12.91 1.30
N TYR A 33 -3.60 -11.65 1.32
CA TYR A 33 -3.18 -10.94 0.11
C TYR A 33 -1.98 -11.59 -0.63
N PRO A 34 -0.81 -11.80 0.00
CA PRO A 34 0.34 -12.44 -0.66
C PRO A 34 0.06 -13.90 -1.08
N LEU A 35 -0.80 -14.62 -0.35
CA LEU A 35 -1.23 -15.98 -0.69
C LEU A 35 -2.04 -15.98 -1.99
N TYR A 36 -3.11 -15.19 -2.07
CA TYR A 36 -3.95 -15.12 -3.28
C TYR A 36 -3.18 -14.56 -4.47
N TYR A 37 -2.33 -13.55 -4.25
CA TYR A 37 -1.47 -13.02 -5.31
C TYR A 37 -0.57 -14.10 -5.90
N THR A 38 0.06 -14.92 -5.07
CA THR A 38 0.95 -16.00 -5.54
C THR A 38 0.15 -17.12 -6.22
N MET A 39 -0.98 -17.51 -5.61
CA MET A 39 -1.86 -18.57 -6.10
C MET A 39 -2.41 -18.28 -7.50
N TYR A 40 -2.83 -17.04 -7.76
CA TYR A 40 -3.43 -16.65 -9.04
C TYR A 40 -2.46 -15.96 -10.00
N GLY A 41 -1.37 -15.38 -9.50
CA GLY A 41 -0.35 -14.69 -10.30
C GLY A 41 0.80 -15.58 -10.78
N GLY A 42 0.87 -16.83 -10.30
CA GLY A 42 1.86 -17.83 -10.74
C GLY A 42 3.30 -17.55 -10.31
N ARG A 43 3.55 -16.47 -9.55
CA ARG A 43 4.86 -16.11 -9.02
C ARG A 43 4.77 -15.55 -7.60
N PRO A 44 5.72 -15.88 -6.72
CA PRO A 44 5.78 -15.29 -5.39
C PRO A 44 5.93 -13.77 -5.46
N MET A 45 5.25 -13.08 -4.55
CA MET A 45 5.44 -11.65 -4.36
C MET A 45 6.84 -11.37 -3.80
N ALA A 46 7.56 -10.45 -4.44
CA ALA A 46 8.84 -9.99 -3.92
C ALA A 46 8.64 -9.17 -2.64
N ARG A 47 9.61 -9.23 -1.73
CA ARG A 47 9.62 -8.36 -0.54
C ARG A 47 9.75 -6.90 -1.00
N ALA A 48 8.80 -6.05 -0.59
CA ALA A 48 8.73 -4.64 -0.97
C ALA A 48 9.02 -3.68 0.20
N GLY A 49 9.50 -4.20 1.35
CA GLY A 49 9.68 -3.38 2.55
C GLY A 49 8.36 -2.79 3.02
N ALA A 50 8.34 -1.48 3.26
CA ALA A 50 7.13 -0.74 3.65
C ALA A 50 6.25 -0.29 2.46
N SER A 51 6.67 -0.56 1.22
CA SER A 51 5.91 -0.18 0.02
C SER A 51 4.86 -1.22 -0.33
N HIS A 52 3.74 -0.79 -0.92
CA HIS A 52 2.73 -1.72 -1.41
C HIS A 52 3.23 -2.44 -2.69
N PRO A 53 3.21 -3.77 -2.74
CA PRO A 53 3.87 -4.53 -3.81
C PRO A 53 3.14 -4.44 -5.16
N ALA A 54 1.81 -4.25 -5.19
CA ALA A 54 1.03 -4.16 -6.43
C ALA A 54 0.35 -2.80 -6.67
N ILE A 55 0.69 -1.77 -5.88
CA ILE A 55 0.14 -0.41 -6.08
C ILE A 55 1.32 0.57 -6.09
N ALA A 56 1.34 1.45 -7.06
CA ALA A 56 2.39 2.46 -7.21
C ALA A 56 1.78 3.82 -7.62
N PRO A 57 2.24 4.94 -7.02
CA PRO A 57 3.10 5.03 -5.83
C PRO A 57 2.33 4.70 -4.54
N TYR A 58 2.95 3.91 -3.66
CA TYR A 58 2.40 3.58 -2.33
C TYR A 58 3.51 3.09 -1.41
N GLY A 59 3.84 3.86 -0.38
CA GLY A 59 4.92 3.57 0.55
C GLY A 59 5.65 4.84 1.01
N PRO A 60 6.84 4.68 1.61
CA PRO A 60 7.67 5.80 2.04
C PRO A 60 8.46 6.41 0.87
N TYR A 61 8.50 7.74 0.78
CA TYR A 61 9.33 8.49 -0.16
C TYR A 61 10.12 9.57 0.59
N PRO A 62 11.44 9.72 0.32
CA PRO A 62 12.23 10.78 0.93
C PRO A 62 11.86 12.16 0.37
N ALA A 63 11.76 13.14 1.28
CA ALA A 63 11.77 14.56 0.97
C ALA A 63 13.21 15.10 0.89
N GLY A 64 13.37 16.35 0.44
CA GLY A 64 14.66 17.04 0.31
C GLY A 64 15.42 17.25 1.63
N ASP A 65 14.71 17.27 2.76
CA ASP A 65 15.28 17.31 4.11
C ASP A 65 15.69 15.90 4.63
N GLY A 66 15.49 14.85 3.84
CA GLY A 66 15.85 13.47 4.16
C GLY A 66 14.82 12.74 5.02
N ALA A 67 13.74 13.39 5.47
CA ALA A 67 12.66 12.73 6.17
C ALA A 67 11.79 11.92 5.19
N LEU A 68 11.21 10.81 5.66
CA LEU A 68 10.32 9.96 4.87
C LEU A 68 8.87 10.41 5.04
N VAL A 69 8.16 10.58 3.93
CA VAL A 69 6.70 10.80 3.90
C VAL A 69 6.04 9.53 3.38
N LEU A 70 5.05 9.01 4.11
CA LEU A 70 4.29 7.86 3.67
C LEU A 70 3.04 8.34 2.94
N PHE A 71 2.80 7.85 1.74
CA PHE A 71 1.54 8.13 1.05
C PHE A 71 1.15 7.00 0.10
N GLY A 72 -0.11 7.02 -0.35
CA GLY A 72 -0.63 6.04 -1.29
C GLY A 72 -1.56 6.66 -2.32
N VAL A 73 -1.34 6.32 -3.59
CA VAL A 73 -2.20 6.67 -4.72
C VAL A 73 -2.80 5.40 -5.28
N GLN A 74 -4.12 5.24 -5.13
CA GLN A 74 -4.78 3.95 -5.34
C GLN A 74 -5.53 3.85 -6.68
N ASN A 75 -5.87 4.96 -7.30
CA ASN A 75 -6.66 4.99 -8.52
C ASN A 75 -6.25 6.15 -9.45
N GLU A 76 -6.74 6.10 -10.70
CA GLU A 76 -6.36 7.04 -11.76
C GLU A 76 -6.82 8.49 -11.48
N ARG A 77 -7.89 8.66 -10.68
CA ARG A 77 -8.37 10.00 -10.26
C ARG A 77 -7.40 10.63 -9.25
N GLU A 78 -6.98 9.87 -8.25
CA GLU A 78 -5.94 10.29 -7.31
C GLU A 78 -4.62 10.51 -8.04
N TRP A 79 -4.27 9.66 -9.01
CA TRP A 79 -3.07 9.81 -9.83
C TRP A 79 -3.03 11.15 -10.57
N ALA A 80 -4.13 11.54 -11.22
CA ALA A 80 -4.22 12.83 -11.89
C ALA A 80 -4.06 14.01 -10.92
N ARG A 81 -4.70 13.95 -9.73
CA ARG A 81 -4.54 14.98 -8.68
C ARG A 81 -3.14 15.03 -8.10
N PHE A 82 -2.52 13.87 -7.90
CA PHE A 82 -1.14 13.75 -7.42
C PHE A 82 -0.15 14.38 -8.41
N CYS A 83 -0.30 14.08 -9.70
CA CYS A 83 0.52 14.66 -10.76
C CYS A 83 0.37 16.19 -10.83
N ALA A 84 -0.86 16.70 -10.87
CA ALA A 84 -1.12 18.13 -10.99
C ALA A 84 -0.78 18.91 -9.71
N GLY A 85 -1.12 18.37 -8.54
CA GLY A 85 -0.98 19.03 -7.24
C GLY A 85 0.34 18.71 -6.55
N ALA A 86 0.50 17.47 -6.08
CA ALA A 86 1.64 17.08 -5.25
C ALA A 86 2.98 17.18 -6.00
N LEU A 87 3.03 16.72 -7.26
CA LEU A 87 4.20 16.84 -8.13
C LEU A 87 4.28 18.18 -8.87
N GLY A 88 3.32 19.09 -8.69
CA GLY A 88 3.30 20.39 -9.35
C GLY A 88 3.30 20.35 -10.88
N GLY A 89 2.73 19.29 -11.48
CA GLY A 89 2.69 19.10 -12.93
C GLY A 89 3.98 18.53 -13.54
N ALA A 90 4.93 18.05 -12.73
CA ALA A 90 6.18 17.47 -13.21
C ALA A 90 6.01 16.16 -14.00
N LEU A 91 4.82 15.56 -13.96
CA LEU A 91 4.52 14.29 -14.62
C LEU A 91 3.14 14.38 -15.27
N ASP A 92 3.03 13.98 -16.53
CA ASP A 92 1.76 13.90 -17.26
C ASP A 92 1.01 12.62 -16.83
N PRO A 93 -0.19 12.71 -16.22
CA PRO A 93 -0.93 11.53 -15.82
C PRO A 93 -1.34 10.62 -17.00
N ALA A 94 -1.31 11.13 -18.23
CA ALA A 94 -1.59 10.37 -19.45
C ALA A 94 -0.33 9.74 -20.08
N ASP A 95 0.86 9.91 -19.50
CA ASP A 95 2.08 9.23 -19.95
C ASP A 95 1.83 7.71 -20.00
N PRO A 96 2.00 7.03 -21.15
CA PRO A 96 1.74 5.60 -21.28
C PRO A 96 2.53 4.71 -20.31
N ARG A 97 3.63 5.21 -19.74
CA ARG A 97 4.41 4.49 -18.73
C ARG A 97 3.74 4.49 -17.36
N PHE A 98 2.81 5.40 -17.12
CA PHE A 98 2.24 5.67 -15.79
C PHE A 98 0.72 5.85 -15.75
N ALA A 99 0.04 5.75 -16.90
CA ALA A 99 -1.39 6.02 -17.02
C ALA A 99 -2.25 5.09 -16.14
N THR A 100 -1.92 3.80 -16.08
CA THR A 100 -2.60 2.80 -15.23
C THR A 100 -1.73 2.35 -14.07
N ASN A 101 -2.36 1.84 -13.00
CA ASN A 101 -1.61 1.25 -11.89
C ASN A 101 -0.65 0.12 -12.34
N SER A 102 -1.06 -0.73 -13.27
CA SER A 102 -0.22 -1.81 -13.79
C SER A 102 1.03 -1.28 -14.47
N GLU A 103 0.91 -0.22 -15.26
CA GLU A 103 2.05 0.45 -15.91
C GLU A 103 2.95 1.14 -14.88
N ARG A 104 2.37 1.80 -13.87
CA ARG A 104 3.14 2.39 -12.75
C ARG A 104 3.93 1.34 -11.97
N VAL A 105 3.34 0.18 -11.71
CA VAL A 105 4.02 -0.94 -11.04
C VAL A 105 5.12 -1.51 -11.93
N ALA A 106 4.89 -1.68 -13.24
CA ALA A 106 5.89 -2.16 -14.18
C ALA A 106 7.08 -1.19 -14.32
N ASN A 107 6.83 0.12 -14.21
CA ASN A 107 7.83 1.18 -14.32
C ASN A 107 8.23 1.77 -12.96
N ARG A 108 8.02 1.04 -11.85
CA ARG A 108 8.15 1.56 -10.47
C ARG A 108 9.48 2.25 -10.21
N ALA A 109 10.60 1.63 -10.58
CA ALA A 109 11.92 2.20 -10.31
C ALA A 109 12.09 3.60 -10.96
N THR A 110 11.60 3.75 -12.19
CA THR A 110 11.61 5.03 -12.90
C THR A 110 10.65 6.02 -12.25
N LEU A 111 9.43 5.59 -11.92
CA LEU A 111 8.43 6.43 -11.27
C LEU A 111 8.92 6.95 -9.91
N ASP A 112 9.50 6.07 -9.08
CA ASP A 112 10.00 6.42 -7.77
C ASP A 112 11.13 7.47 -7.88
N GLY A 113 12.03 7.32 -8.85
CA GLY A 113 13.06 8.32 -9.12
C GLY A 113 12.50 9.69 -9.51
N LEU A 114 11.43 9.73 -10.31
CA LEU A 114 10.75 10.99 -10.69
C LEU A 114 10.06 11.65 -9.51
N ILE A 115 9.41 10.87 -8.64
CA ILE A 115 8.77 11.38 -7.42
C ILE A 115 9.81 11.97 -6.48
N VAL A 116 10.91 11.23 -6.23
CA VAL A 116 12.01 11.70 -5.38
C VAL A 116 12.63 12.98 -5.94
N ALA A 117 12.85 13.05 -7.26
CA ALA A 117 13.36 14.26 -7.89
C ALA A 117 12.40 15.45 -7.72
N ALA A 118 11.09 15.24 -7.80
CA ALA A 118 10.09 16.28 -7.59
C ALA A 118 10.03 16.76 -6.12
N PHE A 119 10.32 15.88 -5.16
CA PHE A 119 10.34 16.21 -3.73
C PHE A 119 11.70 16.69 -3.21
N ALA A 120 12.77 16.57 -3.99
CA ALA A 120 14.14 16.91 -3.58
C ALA A 120 14.32 18.37 -3.12
N GLY A 121 13.47 19.28 -3.60
CA GLY A 121 13.48 20.69 -3.20
C GLY A 121 12.53 21.04 -2.05
N LEU A 122 11.85 20.06 -1.45
CA LEU A 122 10.79 20.26 -0.45
C LEU A 122 11.15 19.59 0.87
N THR A 123 10.75 20.20 1.97
CA THR A 123 10.72 19.54 3.28
C THR A 123 9.58 18.52 3.36
N ALA A 124 9.67 17.55 4.27
CA ALA A 124 8.58 16.59 4.47
C ALA A 124 7.25 17.28 4.80
N ALA A 125 7.28 18.37 5.58
CA ALA A 125 6.09 19.15 5.92
C ALA A 125 5.43 19.80 4.69
N GLU A 126 6.23 20.31 3.74
CA GLU A 126 5.72 20.86 2.48
C GLU A 126 5.15 19.77 1.57
N VAL A 127 5.79 18.60 1.52
CA VAL A 127 5.26 17.44 0.77
C VAL A 127 3.91 17.02 1.33
N VAL A 128 3.79 16.85 2.65
CA VAL A 128 2.53 16.54 3.35
C VAL A 128 1.46 17.58 3.03
N ALA A 129 1.78 18.88 3.14
CA ALA A 129 0.83 19.94 2.84
C ALA A 129 0.33 19.90 1.38
N ARG A 130 1.20 19.56 0.42
CA ARG A 130 0.80 19.39 -0.99
C ARG A 130 -0.06 18.14 -1.21
N LEU A 131 0.25 17.04 -0.53
CA LEU A 131 -0.53 15.81 -0.58
C LEU A 131 -1.94 16.03 0.00
N ASP A 132 -2.05 16.71 1.13
CA ASP A 132 -3.32 17.08 1.76
C ASP A 132 -4.15 17.97 0.84
N ALA A 133 -3.55 19.01 0.26
CA ALA A 133 -4.22 19.90 -0.70
C ALA A 133 -4.71 19.14 -1.95
N ALA A 134 -3.98 18.11 -2.39
CA ALA A 134 -4.36 17.24 -3.51
C ALA A 134 -5.35 16.13 -3.12
N GLY A 135 -5.71 16.02 -1.83
CA GLY A 135 -6.58 14.96 -1.31
C GLY A 135 -5.97 13.57 -1.49
N ILE A 136 -4.67 13.42 -1.22
CA ILE A 136 -3.93 12.15 -1.27
C ILE A 136 -3.66 11.67 0.15
N ALA A 137 -4.02 10.42 0.44
CA ALA A 137 -3.82 9.83 1.76
C ALA A 137 -2.32 9.73 2.07
N ASN A 138 -1.93 10.32 3.22
CA ASN A 138 -0.54 10.40 3.66
C ASN A 138 -0.44 10.33 5.20
N ALA A 139 0.76 10.06 5.70
CA ALA A 139 1.13 9.97 7.11
C ALA A 139 2.61 10.34 7.34
#